data_AF-M6WD44-F1
#
_entry.id   AF-M6WD44-F1
#
_cell.length_a   1.000
_cell.length_b   1.000
_cell.length_c   1.000
_cell.angle_alpha   90.00
_cell.angle_beta   90.00
_cell.angle_gamma   90.00
#
_symmetry.space_group_name_H-M   'P 1'
#
loop_
_entity.id
_entity.type
_entity.pdbx_description
1 polymer ?
#
loop_
_entity_poly.entity_id
_entity_poly.type
_entity_poly.pdbx_seq_one_letter_code
_entity_poly.pdbx_strand_id
1 'polypeptide(L)' 'MNLVLESVNGIPVTELNDLRKILKQSKDKYLRLKFLDIQVPLVLDREEAEKADEKIRKIYGLE' A
#
# COMPACT_ATOMS: atom_id res chain seq x y z
N MET A 1 6.27 -2.60 16.01
CA MET A 1 5.27 -1.52 16.16
C MET A 1 4.22 -1.78 15.09
N ASN A 2 2.94 -1.84 15.45
CA ASN A 2 1.87 -2.16 14.50
C ASN A 2 1.19 -0.87 14.07
N LEU A 3 1.05 -0.66 12.76
CA LEU A 3 0.39 0.51 12.18
C LEU A 3 -0.99 0.13 11.65
N VAL A 4 -1.97 1.00 11.84
CA VAL A 4 -3.32 0.83 11.30
C VAL A 4 -3.46 1.70 10.06
N LEU A 5 -3.72 1.08 8.90
CA LEU A 5 -3.94 1.80 7.66
C LEU A 5 -5.35 2.40 7.66
N GLU A 6 -5.44 3.72 7.56
CA GLU A 6 -6.71 4.46 7.56
C GLU A 6 -7.24 4.65 6.12
N SER A 7 -6.36 5.04 5.19
CA SER A 7 -6.75 5.25 3.80
C SER A 7 -5.58 5.08 2.82
N VAL A 8 -5.91 4.80 1.57
CA VAL A 8 -4.98 4.80 0.44
C VAL A 8 -5.47 5.79 -0.61
N ASN A 9 -4.64 6.77 -0.94
CA ASN A 9 -5.00 7.88 -1.83
C ASN A 9 -6.30 8.62 -1.43
N GLY A 10 -6.58 8.66 -0.12
CA GLY A 10 -7.79 9.28 0.43
C GLY A 10 -9.04 8.39 0.43
N ILE A 11 -8.95 7.17 -0.11
CA ILE A 11 -10.03 6.17 -0.05
C ILE A 11 -9.89 5.40 1.27
N PRO A 12 -10.92 5.40 2.15
CA PRO A 12 -10.87 4.66 3.42
C PRO A 12 -10.62 3.17 3.21
N VAL A 13 -9.86 2.57 4.13
CA VAL A 13 -9.64 1.12 4.19
C VAL A 13 -10.27 0.60 5.48
N THR A 14 -11.34 -0.18 5.35
CA THR A 14 -12.03 -0.79 6.51
C THR A 14 -11.71 -2.28 6.66
N GLU A 15 -11.53 -2.96 5.53
CA GLU A 15 -11.16 -4.36 5.48
C GLU A 15 -10.06 -4.63 4.43
N LEU A 16 -9.42 -5.79 4.52
CA LEU A 16 -8.35 -6.18 3.58
C LEU A 16 -8.83 -6.22 2.12
N ASN A 17 -10.12 -6.51 1.90
CA ASN A 17 -10.70 -6.50 0.56
C ASN A 17 -10.76 -5.10 -0.06
N ASP A 18 -10.96 -4.06 0.75
CA ASP A 18 -10.93 -2.66 0.27
C ASP A 18 -9.55 -2.33 -0.26
N LEU A 19 -8.52 -2.65 0.53
CA LEU A 19 -7.12 -2.45 0.13
C LEU A 19 -6.82 -3.17 -1.19
N ARG A 20 -7.23 -4.44 -1.32
CA ARG A 20 -7.04 -5.21 -2.55
C ARG A 20 -7.74 -4.55 -3.76
N LYS A 21 -8.97 -4.05 -3.58
CA LYS A 21 -9.71 -3.36 -4.64
C LYS A 21 -9.02 -2.05 -5.03
N ILE A 22 -8.62 -1.23 -4.06
CA ILE A 22 -7.96 0.06 -4.30
C ILE A 22 -6.66 -0.12 -5.08
N LEU A 23 -5.81 -1.07 -4.68
CA LEU A 23 -4.54 -1.32 -5.37
C LEU A 23 -4.74 -1.83 -6.81
N LYS A 24 -5.80 -2.61 -7.06
CA LYS A 24 -6.13 -3.09 -8.41
C LYS A 24 -6.73 -2.00 -9.31
N GLN A 25 -7.51 -1.10 -8.74
CA GLN A 25 -8.28 -0.11 -9.50
C GLN A 25 -7.55 1.23 -9.66
N SER A 26 -6.68 1.59 -8.72
CA SER A 26 -5.96 2.85 -8.77
C SER A 26 -4.98 2.86 -9.95
N LYS A 27 -5.11 3.87 -10.80
CA LYS A 27 -4.16 4.19 -11.88
C LYS A 27 -3.23 5.35 -11.51
N ASP A 28 -3.23 5.73 -10.23
CA ASP A 28 -2.39 6.82 -9.75
C ASP A 28 -0.92 6.40 -9.79
N LYS A 29 -0.05 7.31 -10.20
CA LYS A 29 1.41 7.09 -10.20
C LYS A 29 1.93 6.77 -8.79
N TYR A 30 1.34 7.40 -7.79
CA TYR A 30 1.75 7.28 -6.40
C TYR A 30 0.66 6.65 -5.54
N LEU A 31 1.07 5.76 -4.64
CA LEU A 31 0.26 5.22 -3.56
C LEU A 31 0.58 5.99 -2.28
N ARG A 32 -0.40 6.71 -1.74
CA ARG A 32 -0.29 7.45 -0.48
C ARG A 32 -1.03 6.68 0.61
N LEU A 33 -0.28 6.00 1.46
CA LEU A 33 -0.80 5.24 2.58
C LEU A 33 -0.83 6.14 3.82
N LYS A 34 -2.04 6.47 4.29
CA LYS A 34 -2.24 7.22 5.53
C LYS A 34 -2.52 6.25 6.65
N PHE A 35 -1.76 6.37 7.73
CA PHE A 35 -1.92 5.55 8.92
C PHE A 35 -2.56 6.35 10.05
N LEU A 36 -3.26 5.65 10.94
CA LEU A 36 -3.85 6.24 12.14
C LEU A 36 -2.75 6.88 13.00
N ASP A 37 -3.02 8.08 13.51
CA ASP A 37 -2.13 8.88 14.38
C ASP A 37 -0.77 9.26 13.80
N ILE A 38 -0.56 9.04 12.49
CA ILE A 38 0.65 9.45 11.78
C ILE A 38 0.32 10.62 10.84
N GLN A 39 1.00 11.75 11.04
CA GLN A 39 0.76 12.96 10.25
C GLN A 39 1.26 12.85 8.80
N VAL A 40 2.36 12.14 8.59
CA VAL A 40 3.02 12.04 7.28
C VAL A 40 2.64 10.71 6.63
N PRO A 41 2.01 10.72 5.44
CA PRO A 41 1.69 9.48 4.75
C PRO A 41 2.96 8.82 4.20
N LEU A 42 2.94 7.50 4.10
CA LEU A 42 3.94 6.78 3.31
C LEU A 42 3.58 6.91 1.84
N VAL A 43 4.51 7.39 1.01
CA VAL A 43 4.30 7.55 -0.42
C VAL A 43 5.21 6.58 -1.17
N LEU A 44 4.61 5.78 -2.04
CA LEU A 44 5.31 4.81 -2.88
C LEU A 44 5.02 5.13 -4.36
N ASP A 45 6.02 4.95 -5.22
CA ASP A 45 5.79 4.86 -6.66
C ASP A 45 5.17 3.50 -6.97
N ARG A 46 4.03 3.50 -7.64
CA ARG A 46 3.23 2.28 -7.90
C ARG A 46 4.01 1.29 -8.76
N GLU A 47 4.62 1.76 -9.85
CA GLU A 47 5.27 0.89 -10.82
C GLU A 47 6.53 0.26 -10.22
N GLU A 48 7.31 1.05 -9.48
CA GLU A 48 8.51 0.56 -8.80
C GLU A 48 8.17 -0.40 -7.66
N ALA A 49 7.08 -0.16 -6.92
CA ALA A 49 6.60 -1.10 -5.91
C ALA A 49 6.18 -2.45 -6.51
N GLU A 50 5.47 -2.45 -7.65
CA GLU A 50 5.08 -3.67 -8.36
C GLU A 50 6.30 -4.44 -8.87
N LYS A 51 7.30 -3.76 -9.45
CA LYS A 51 8.56 -4.38 -9.89
C LYS A 51 9.37 -4.98 -8.74
N ALA A 52 9.34 -4.34 -7.57
CA ALA A 52 10.10 -4.79 -6.42
C ALA A 52 9.48 -6.03 -5.74
N ASP A 53 8.17 -6.29 -5.91
CA ASP A 53 7.44 -7.36 -5.21
C ASP A 53 8.10 -8.74 -5.42
N GLU A 54 8.43 -9.09 -6.67
CA GLU A 54 9.05 -10.39 -6.98
C GLU A 54 10.38 -10.58 -6.26
N LYS A 55 11.23 -9.54 -6.25
CA LYS A 55 12.53 -9.56 -5.56
C LYS A 55 12.36 -9.68 -4.06
N ILE A 56 11.40 -8.94 -3.47
CA ILE A 56 11.10 -8.98 -2.04
C ILE A 56 10.63 -10.38 -1.64
N ARG A 57 9.68 -10.98 -2.38
CA ARG A 57 9.19 -12.33 -2.09
C ARG A 57 10.30 -13.37 -2.03
N LYS A 58 11.22 -13.36 -2.99
CA LYS A 58 12.38 -14.27 -3.02
C LYS A 58 13.31 -14.06 -1.82
N ILE A 59 13.63 -12.82 -1.48
CA ILE A 59 14.53 -12.50 -0.36
C ILE A 59 13.96 -12.97 0.98
N TYR A 60 12.64 -12.82 1.15
CA TYR A 60 11.96 -13.14 2.41
C TYR A 60 11.30 -14.52 2.44
N GLY A 61 11.42 -15.34 1.39
CA GLY A 61 10.86 -16.69 1.32
C GLY A 61 9.32 -16.72 1.32
N LEU A 62 8.68 -15.76 0.66
CA LEU A 62 7.21 -15.59 0.59
C LEU A 62 6.61 -16.21 -0.69
N GLU A 63 7.19 -17.32 -1.18
CA GLU A 63 6.72 -18.05 -2.36
C GLU A 63 5.39 -18.77 -2.12
#